data_AF-A0AAV5DZ45-F1
#
_entry.id   AF-A0AAV5DZ45-F1
#
_cell.length_a   1.000
_cell.length_b   1.000
_cell.length_c   1.000
_cell.angle_alpha   90.00
_cell.angle_beta   90.00
_cell.angle_gamma   90.00
#
_symmetry.space_group_name_H-M   'P 1'
#
loop_
_entity.id
_entity.type
_entity.pdbx_description
1 polymer ?
#
loop_
_entity_poly.entity_id
_entity_poly.type
_entity_poly.pdbx_seq_one_letter_code
_entity_poly.pdbx_strand_id
1 'polypeptide(L)'
;MMLMLGVDDMDIFKGISLKLLGLELLLERNPKLRRKVVLVQIINPARSIGKDVQEAIREAVSVAERINMKYGSSGYNPVVLIDHHIPFYEKIAFYAASDCCIVNAVRDGMNLVPYEYTVCRQGNEEIDKLRAVEKNTHHTSTLIVSEFVGCSPSLSGAFRVNPWSVDDVADALCRATDLTESEKRLRHEKHYRYVSTHDVAYWAHSFAQDLDRACKDHYSRRCWAIGFGLNFRVIALSPGFRKLSSEHFVSSYNKASRRAIFLDYDGTLVAQSSINKAPSAELISILNSLCADPKNSVFIVSGRGRISLDEWFSPCEKLGIAAEHGYFIRYASQMISSFLLFEQIPSMPSKLIPIPYEPFKIIASLTYHCLKFLIPYVPLLLFYLFDDC
;
A
#
# COMPACT_ATOMS: atom_id res chain seq x y z
N MET A 1 -15.58 31.03 -23.24
CA MET A 1 -15.96 29.62 -23.46
C MET A 1 -14.89 28.78 -22.79
N MET A 2 -15.27 27.77 -22.01
CA MET A 2 -14.36 26.89 -21.30
C MET A 2 -14.06 25.66 -22.15
N LEU A 3 -12.78 25.39 -22.37
CA LEU A 3 -12.31 24.21 -23.09
C LEU A 3 -11.89 23.12 -22.10
N MET A 4 -12.62 22.02 -22.09
CA MET A 4 -12.30 20.82 -21.34
C MET A 4 -11.60 19.81 -22.27
N LEU A 5 -10.64 19.09 -21.73
CA LEU A 5 -9.83 18.15 -22.50
C LEU A 5 -9.76 16.78 -21.82
N GLY A 6 -10.06 15.73 -22.59
CA GLY A 6 -9.70 14.36 -22.28
C GLY A 6 -8.71 13.83 -23.32
N VAL A 7 -7.68 13.13 -22.88
CA VAL A 7 -6.74 12.42 -23.76
C VAL A 7 -6.54 11.04 -23.19
N ASP A 8 -7.03 10.03 -23.90
CA ASP A 8 -7.02 8.66 -23.42
C ASP A 8 -6.72 7.69 -24.56
N ASP A 9 -6.09 6.57 -24.24
CA ASP A 9 -6.05 5.44 -25.15
C ASP A 9 -7.43 4.79 -25.21
N MET A 10 -7.84 4.27 -26.37
CA MET A 10 -9.11 3.55 -26.44
C MET A 10 -8.99 2.20 -25.71
N ASP A 11 -9.50 2.17 -24.48
CA ASP A 11 -9.49 1.03 -23.57
C ASP A 11 -10.67 1.13 -22.57
N ILE A 12 -11.23 -0.02 -22.17
CA ILE A 12 -12.35 -0.10 -21.24
C ILE A 12 -12.04 0.53 -19.87
N PHE A 13 -10.78 0.53 -19.46
CA PHE A 13 -10.37 1.06 -18.16
C PHE A 13 -10.24 2.58 -18.14
N LYS A 14 -10.30 3.25 -19.30
CA LYS A 14 -10.14 4.72 -19.39
C LYS A 14 -11.42 5.50 -19.11
N GLY A 15 -12.57 4.82 -19.01
CA GLY A 15 -13.81 5.46 -18.53
C GLY A 15 -14.31 6.61 -19.41
N ILE A 16 -14.04 6.58 -20.72
CA ILE A 16 -14.40 7.65 -21.66
C ILE A 16 -15.91 7.89 -21.65
N SER A 17 -16.74 6.84 -21.70
CA SER A 17 -18.20 7.00 -21.64
C SER A 17 -18.68 7.65 -20.34
N LEU A 18 -18.12 7.25 -19.20
CA LEU A 18 -18.41 7.85 -17.89
C LEU A 18 -18.06 9.35 -17.86
N LYS A 19 -16.99 9.75 -18.54
CA LYS A 19 -16.61 11.17 -18.71
C LYS A 19 -17.67 11.95 -19.47
N LEU A 20 -18.13 11.38 -20.59
CA LEU A 20 -19.17 11.98 -21.43
C LEU A 20 -20.51 12.07 -20.69
N LEU A 21 -20.89 11.02 -19.95
CA LEU A 21 -22.10 11.03 -19.11
C LEU A 21 -22.03 12.12 -18.03
N GLY A 22 -20.87 12.34 -17.41
CA GLY A 22 -20.68 13.43 -16.46
C GLY A 22 -20.89 14.81 -17.10
N LEU A 23 -20.40 15.02 -18.32
CA LEU A 23 -20.67 16.24 -19.08
C LEU A 23 -22.15 16.39 -19.44
N GLU A 24 -22.81 15.30 -19.84
CA GLU A 24 -24.25 15.32 -20.14
C GLU A 24 -25.06 15.78 -18.93
N LEU A 25 -24.78 15.21 -17.76
CA LEU A 25 -25.44 15.55 -16.51
C LEU A 25 -25.14 17.00 -16.08
N LEU A 26 -23.91 17.48 -16.30
CA LEU A 26 -23.55 18.90 -16.09
C LEU A 26 -24.46 19.82 -16.92
N LEU A 27 -24.60 19.56 -18.21
CA LEU A 27 -25.39 20.37 -19.14
C LEU A 27 -26.90 20.27 -18.90
N GLU A 28 -27.36 19.12 -18.39
CA GLU A 28 -28.73 18.93 -17.94
C GLU A 28 -29.04 19.82 -16.72
N ARG A 29 -28.22 19.72 -15.67
CA ARG A 29 -28.39 20.46 -14.40
C ARG A 29 -28.13 21.96 -14.53
N ASN A 30 -27.26 22.36 -15.45
CA ASN A 30 -26.80 23.74 -15.59
C ASN A 30 -27.07 24.30 -16.99
N PRO A 31 -28.32 24.70 -17.32
CA PRO A 31 -28.63 25.31 -18.61
C PRO A 31 -27.76 26.54 -18.95
N LYS A 32 -27.28 27.26 -17.93
CA LYS A 32 -26.38 28.43 -18.05
C LYS A 32 -25.02 28.11 -18.69
N LEU A 33 -24.58 26.85 -18.66
CA LEU A 33 -23.30 26.38 -19.20
C LEU A 33 -23.40 25.87 -20.65
N ARG A 34 -24.62 25.68 -21.17
CA ARG A 34 -24.83 25.32 -22.58
C ARG A 34 -24.27 26.43 -23.46
N ARG A 35 -23.56 26.07 -24.54
CA ARG A 35 -22.83 27.00 -25.43
C ARG A 35 -21.66 27.74 -24.77
N LYS A 36 -21.28 27.37 -23.55
CA LYS A 36 -20.12 27.95 -22.85
C LYS A 36 -19.04 26.93 -22.53
N VAL A 37 -19.31 25.64 -22.67
CA VAL A 37 -18.37 24.55 -22.36
C VAL A 37 -18.25 23.64 -23.58
N VAL A 38 -17.03 23.26 -23.94
CA VAL A 38 -16.76 22.23 -24.96
C VAL A 38 -15.79 21.22 -24.37
N LEU A 39 -16.10 19.93 -24.51
CA LEU A 39 -15.19 18.83 -24.22
C LEU A 39 -14.58 18.33 -25.52
N VAL A 40 -13.27 18.51 -25.67
CA VAL A 40 -12.49 17.80 -26.69
C VAL A 40 -11.98 16.50 -26.07
N GLN A 41 -12.33 15.37 -26.67
CA GLN A 41 -11.84 14.06 -26.26
C GLN A 41 -10.98 13.49 -27.39
N ILE A 42 -9.66 13.49 -27.16
CA ILE A 42 -8.69 12.82 -28.02
C ILE A 42 -8.63 11.35 -27.60
N ILE A 43 -8.78 10.47 -28.57
CA ILE A 43 -8.82 9.03 -28.40
C ILE A 43 -7.64 8.45 -29.18
N ASN A 44 -6.59 8.02 -28.49
CA ASN A 44 -5.50 7.32 -29.14
C ASN A 44 -5.98 5.91 -29.55
N PRO A 45 -5.43 5.34 -30.64
CA PRO A 45 -5.78 3.99 -31.08
C PRO A 45 -5.64 2.94 -29.96
N ALA A 46 -6.55 1.97 -29.95
CA ALA A 46 -6.52 0.88 -28.98
C ALA A 46 -5.22 0.05 -29.12
N ARG A 47 -4.65 -0.36 -27.98
CA ARG A 47 -3.47 -1.23 -27.94
C ARG A 47 -3.81 -2.71 -28.15
N SER A 48 -5.08 -3.06 -28.05
CA SER A 48 -5.61 -4.40 -28.21
C SER A 48 -6.88 -4.36 -29.05
N ILE A 49 -7.23 -5.49 -29.65
CA ILE A 49 -8.46 -5.66 -30.41
C ILE A 49 -9.32 -6.65 -29.64
N GLY A 50 -10.61 -6.35 -29.49
CA GLY A 50 -11.55 -7.22 -28.79
C GLY A 50 -12.95 -6.67 -28.82
N LYS A 51 -13.92 -7.52 -28.48
CA LYS A 51 -15.34 -7.14 -28.42
C LYS A 51 -15.56 -5.98 -27.44
N ASP A 52 -14.89 -6.02 -26.28
CA ASP A 52 -15.05 -5.02 -25.22
C ASP A 52 -14.53 -3.64 -25.65
N VAL A 53 -13.40 -3.59 -26.36
CA VAL A 53 -12.87 -2.34 -26.94
C VAL A 53 -13.83 -1.78 -27.98
N GLN A 54 -14.38 -2.62 -28.86
CA GLN A 54 -15.36 -2.21 -29.87
C GLN A 54 -16.67 -1.71 -29.23
N GLU A 55 -17.07 -2.31 -28.11
CA GLU A 55 -18.24 -1.88 -27.35
C GLU A 55 -17.99 -0.52 -26.68
N ALA A 56 -16.83 -0.31 -26.06
CA ALA A 56 -16.44 0.97 -25.51
C ALA A 56 -16.38 2.09 -26.56
N ILE A 57 -15.87 1.80 -27.78
CA ILE A 57 -15.91 2.75 -28.90
C ILE A 57 -17.36 3.12 -29.25
N ARG A 58 -18.21 2.11 -29.48
CA ARG A 58 -19.63 2.34 -29.83
C ARG A 58 -20.36 3.14 -28.76
N GLU A 59 -20.12 2.82 -27.49
CA GLU A 59 -20.71 3.53 -26.36
C GLU A 59 -20.26 4.99 -26.33
N ALA A 60 -18.95 5.26 -26.43
CA ALA A 60 -18.42 6.62 -26.41
C ALA A 60 -18.97 7.47 -27.57
N VAL A 61 -19.00 6.92 -28.79
CA VAL A 61 -19.55 7.62 -29.97
C VAL A 61 -21.05 7.88 -29.79
N SER A 62 -21.82 6.87 -29.38
CA SER A 62 -23.27 6.99 -29.17
C SER A 62 -23.61 8.06 -28.13
N VAL A 63 -22.90 8.09 -27.00
CA VAL A 63 -23.11 9.11 -25.95
C VAL A 63 -22.72 10.50 -26.46
N ALA A 64 -21.60 10.65 -27.17
CA ALA A 64 -21.18 11.93 -27.73
C ALA A 64 -22.20 12.48 -28.75
N GLU A 65 -22.67 11.63 -29.67
CA GLU A 65 -23.70 11.97 -30.64
C GLU A 65 -25.01 12.39 -29.94
N ARG A 66 -25.45 11.64 -28.93
CA ARG A 66 -26.63 11.98 -28.12
C ARG A 66 -26.50 13.37 -27.48
N ILE A 67 -25.36 13.66 -26.85
CA ILE A 67 -25.09 14.97 -26.23
C ILE A 67 -25.12 16.08 -27.28
N ASN A 68 -24.45 15.87 -28.42
CA ASN A 68 -24.39 16.85 -29.50
C ASN A 68 -25.76 17.09 -30.13
N MET A 69 -26.59 16.06 -30.32
CA MET A 69 -27.97 16.22 -30.80
C MET A 69 -28.85 16.99 -29.79
N LYS A 70 -28.72 16.69 -28.49
CA LYS A 70 -29.57 17.29 -27.44
C LYS A 70 -29.16 18.73 -27.09
N TYR A 71 -27.87 19.03 -27.09
CA TYR A 71 -27.34 20.32 -26.59
C TYR A 71 -26.51 21.12 -27.61
N GLY A 72 -26.25 20.56 -28.79
CA GLY A 72 -25.54 21.26 -29.88
C GLY A 72 -26.40 22.29 -30.60
N SER A 73 -25.75 23.09 -31.43
CA SER A 73 -26.38 24.06 -32.32
C SER A 73 -25.47 24.34 -33.52
N SER A 74 -25.95 25.08 -34.52
CA SER A 74 -25.12 25.44 -35.69
C SER A 74 -23.80 26.07 -35.23
N GLY A 75 -22.67 25.47 -35.63
CA GLY A 75 -21.32 25.91 -35.26
C GLY A 75 -20.87 25.59 -33.83
N TYR A 76 -21.64 24.82 -33.05
CA TYR A 76 -21.29 24.46 -31.67
C TYR A 76 -21.68 23.01 -31.35
N ASN A 77 -20.67 22.21 -31.02
CA ASN A 77 -20.82 20.87 -30.49
C ASN A 77 -20.23 20.82 -29.07
N PRO A 78 -21.02 20.47 -28.04
CA PRO A 78 -20.51 20.31 -26.68
C PRO A 78 -19.42 19.24 -26.56
N VAL A 79 -19.44 18.22 -27.42
CA VAL A 79 -18.43 17.15 -27.46
C VAL A 79 -17.78 17.11 -28.84
N VAL A 80 -16.45 17.20 -28.88
CA VAL A 80 -15.64 16.99 -30.08
C VAL A 80 -14.80 15.75 -29.85
N LEU A 81 -15.15 14.64 -30.51
CA LEU A 81 -14.33 13.43 -30.52
C LEU A 81 -13.26 13.54 -31.60
N ILE A 82 -12.03 13.23 -31.24
CA ILE A 82 -10.92 13.08 -32.18
C ILE A 82 -10.41 11.64 -32.05
N ASP A 83 -10.74 10.82 -33.03
CA ASP A 83 -10.49 9.38 -33.08
C ASP A 83 -9.39 8.99 -34.08
N HIS A 84 -8.67 9.97 -34.62
CA HIS A 84 -7.51 9.76 -35.48
C HIS A 84 -6.21 10.14 -34.76
N HIS A 85 -5.10 9.67 -35.31
CA HIS A 85 -3.78 9.99 -34.76
C HIS A 85 -3.51 11.49 -34.84
N ILE A 86 -3.30 12.11 -33.68
CA ILE A 86 -2.80 13.49 -33.56
C ILE A 86 -1.31 13.47 -33.21
N PRO A 87 -0.45 14.19 -33.97
CA PRO A 87 0.95 14.37 -33.63
C PRO A 87 1.17 14.98 -32.24
N PHE A 88 2.31 14.68 -31.62
CA PHE A 88 2.59 15.13 -30.26
C PHE A 88 2.52 16.66 -30.08
N TYR A 89 3.01 17.44 -31.05
CA TYR A 89 2.98 18.92 -30.97
C TYR A 89 1.54 19.48 -30.98
N GLU A 90 0.61 18.83 -31.66
CA GLU A 90 -0.82 19.20 -31.63
C GLU A 90 -1.45 18.85 -30.28
N LYS A 91 -1.07 17.72 -29.65
CA LYS A 91 -1.51 17.41 -28.28
C LYS A 91 -1.03 18.47 -27.29
N ILE A 92 0.21 18.94 -27.41
CA ILE A 92 0.74 20.07 -26.62
C ILE A 92 -0.12 21.31 -26.81
N ALA A 93 -0.52 21.63 -28.04
CA ALA A 93 -1.40 22.77 -28.30
C ALA A 93 -2.76 22.61 -27.61
N PHE A 94 -3.37 21.43 -27.64
CA PHE A 94 -4.59 21.14 -26.88
C PHE A 94 -4.39 21.28 -25.37
N TYR A 95 -3.31 20.74 -24.82
CA TYR A 95 -2.98 20.88 -23.40
C TYR A 95 -2.84 22.35 -22.99
N ALA A 96 -2.09 23.14 -23.77
CA ALA A 96 -1.87 24.55 -23.51
C ALA A 96 -3.17 25.37 -23.63
N ALA A 97 -4.04 25.05 -24.59
CA ALA A 97 -5.29 25.77 -24.83
C ALA A 97 -6.42 25.42 -23.84
N SER A 98 -6.45 24.18 -23.34
CA SER A 98 -7.55 23.68 -22.50
C SER A 98 -7.54 24.22 -21.08
N ASP A 99 -8.69 24.65 -20.56
CA ASP A 99 -8.87 25.22 -19.21
C ASP A 99 -8.94 24.16 -18.10
N CYS A 100 -9.37 22.95 -18.46
CA CYS A 100 -9.50 21.83 -17.54
C CYS A 100 -9.18 20.51 -18.25
N CYS A 101 -8.30 19.70 -17.65
CA CYS A 101 -8.01 18.35 -18.13
C CYS A 101 -8.67 17.31 -17.22
N ILE A 102 -9.30 16.30 -17.83
CA ILE A 102 -10.12 15.29 -17.16
C ILE A 102 -9.54 13.90 -17.42
N VAL A 103 -9.10 13.25 -16.36
CA VAL A 103 -8.52 11.89 -16.35
C VAL A 103 -9.29 11.05 -15.34
N ASN A 104 -10.43 10.51 -15.76
CA ASN A 104 -11.35 9.74 -14.93
C ASN A 104 -11.31 8.23 -15.26
N ALA A 105 -10.12 7.70 -15.52
CA ALA A 105 -9.95 6.26 -15.74
C ALA A 105 -10.45 5.46 -14.53
N VAL A 106 -11.21 4.39 -14.77
CA VAL A 106 -11.72 3.49 -13.70
C VAL A 106 -10.60 2.71 -13.03
N ARG A 107 -9.50 2.47 -13.74
CA ARG A 107 -8.27 1.89 -13.20
C ARG A 107 -7.10 2.24 -14.09
N ASP A 108 -6.03 2.77 -13.51
CA ASP A 108 -4.81 3.05 -14.26
C ASP A 108 -3.59 3.04 -13.35
N GLY A 109 -2.51 2.40 -13.80
CA GLY A 109 -1.29 2.27 -13.00
C GLY A 109 -0.64 3.62 -12.76
N MET A 110 -0.23 4.29 -13.84
CA MET A 110 0.23 5.68 -13.82
C MET A 110 -0.26 6.36 -15.08
N ASN A 111 -0.80 7.58 -14.93
CA ASN A 111 -1.27 8.36 -16.05
C ASN A 111 -0.44 9.64 -16.17
N LEU A 112 0.22 9.81 -17.32
CA LEU A 112 1.14 10.93 -17.55
C LEU A 112 0.43 12.20 -18.04
N VAL A 113 -0.81 12.08 -18.55
CA VAL A 113 -1.56 13.19 -19.15
C VAL A 113 -1.71 14.38 -18.19
N PRO A 114 -2.04 14.19 -16.89
CA PRO A 114 -2.12 15.31 -15.96
C PRO A 114 -0.78 16.05 -15.78
N TYR A 115 0.35 15.34 -15.81
CA TYR A 115 1.68 15.92 -15.67
C TYR A 115 2.05 16.72 -16.93
N GLU A 116 1.86 16.13 -18.10
CA GLU A 116 2.08 16.76 -19.40
C GLU A 116 1.22 18.03 -19.53
N TYR A 117 -0.05 17.95 -19.16
CA TYR A 117 -0.97 19.10 -19.14
C TYR A 117 -0.48 20.20 -18.20
N THR A 118 -0.09 19.87 -16.96
CA THR A 118 0.43 20.87 -16.02
C THR A 118 1.66 21.59 -16.56
N VAL A 119 2.59 20.86 -17.19
CA VAL A 119 3.79 21.46 -17.81
C VAL A 119 3.43 22.33 -19.01
N CYS A 120 2.53 21.88 -19.88
CA CYS A 120 2.08 22.67 -21.03
C CYS A 120 1.32 23.94 -20.61
N ARG A 121 0.59 23.89 -19.48
CA ARG A 121 -0.13 25.04 -18.93
C ARG A 121 0.78 26.06 -18.26
N GLN A 122 1.89 25.59 -17.65
CA GLN A 122 2.97 26.48 -17.22
C GLN A 122 3.57 27.21 -18.43
N GLY A 123 3.74 26.52 -19.57
CA GLY A 123 4.15 27.15 -20.81
C GLY A 123 5.55 27.79 -20.74
N ASN A 124 5.77 28.75 -21.63
CA ASN A 124 6.96 29.59 -21.73
C ASN A 124 6.58 30.89 -22.47
N GLU A 125 7.53 31.82 -22.60
CA GLU A 125 7.24 33.12 -23.24
C GLU A 125 6.66 33.05 -24.66
N GLU A 126 6.99 32.02 -25.44
CA GLU A 126 6.46 31.85 -26.80
C GLU A 126 5.02 31.33 -26.77
N ILE A 127 4.75 30.34 -25.92
CA ILE A 127 3.40 29.80 -25.71
C ILE A 127 2.49 30.87 -25.11
N ASP A 128 2.99 31.70 -24.19
CA ASP A 128 2.21 32.77 -23.58
C ASP A 128 1.80 33.83 -24.62
N LYS A 129 2.70 34.18 -25.55
CA LYS A 129 2.37 35.06 -26.68
C LYS A 129 1.28 34.47 -27.56
N LEU A 130 1.37 33.18 -27.89
CA LEU A 130 0.36 32.48 -28.70
C LEU A 130 -1.00 32.38 -28.00
N ARG A 131 -1.00 32.26 -26.67
CA ARG A 131 -2.21 32.23 -25.83
C ARG A 131 -2.74 33.62 -25.49
N ALA A 132 -2.08 34.68 -25.95
CA ALA A 132 -2.37 36.08 -25.62
C ALA A 132 -2.43 36.32 -24.09
N VAL A 133 -1.53 35.68 -23.34
CA VAL A 133 -1.37 35.86 -21.90
C VAL A 133 -0.49 37.10 -21.64
N GLU A 134 -0.93 37.99 -20.75
CA GLU A 134 -0.17 39.19 -20.43
C GLU A 134 1.10 38.85 -19.64
N LYS A 135 2.14 39.68 -19.77
CA LYS A 135 3.49 39.46 -19.19
C LYS A 135 3.56 39.35 -17.66
N ASN A 136 2.44 39.49 -16.94
CA ASN A 136 2.33 39.38 -15.48
C ASN A 136 1.17 38.48 -15.03
N THR A 137 0.53 37.74 -15.94
CA THR A 137 -0.53 36.81 -15.57
C THR A 137 0.09 35.53 -15.01
N HIS A 138 -0.46 35.03 -13.91
CA HIS A 138 -0.03 33.74 -13.36
C HIS A 138 -0.57 32.58 -14.18
N HIS A 139 0.25 31.55 -14.37
CA HIS A 139 -0.18 30.31 -14.99
C HIS A 139 -1.18 29.57 -14.11
N THR A 140 -2.11 28.88 -14.76
CA THR A 140 -3.20 28.16 -14.12
C THR A 140 -3.41 26.81 -14.77
N SER A 141 -3.82 25.81 -13.99
CA SER A 141 -4.23 24.49 -14.49
C SER A 141 -5.33 23.93 -13.61
N THR A 142 -6.41 23.47 -14.23
CA THR A 142 -7.46 22.73 -13.54
C THR A 142 -7.41 21.25 -13.94
N LEU A 143 -7.43 20.37 -12.95
CA LEU A 143 -7.35 18.92 -13.12
C LEU A 143 -8.52 18.24 -12.41
N ILE A 144 -9.18 17.33 -13.11
CA ILE A 144 -10.14 16.37 -12.54
C ILE A 144 -9.53 14.98 -12.75
N VAL A 145 -9.28 14.27 -11.65
CA VAL A 145 -8.52 13.01 -11.67
C VAL A 145 -9.28 11.94 -10.88
N SER A 146 -9.37 10.74 -11.43
CA SER A 146 -9.97 9.61 -10.72
C SER A 146 -9.14 9.21 -9.50
N GLU A 147 -9.81 8.81 -8.42
CA GLU A 147 -9.15 8.27 -7.22
C GLU A 147 -8.43 6.93 -7.47
N PHE A 148 -8.76 6.24 -8.58
CA PHE A 148 -8.20 4.93 -8.95
C PHE A 148 -7.02 5.01 -9.93
N VAL A 149 -6.42 6.20 -10.09
CA VAL A 149 -5.27 6.46 -10.95
C VAL A 149 -4.04 6.73 -10.09
N GLY A 150 -2.90 6.10 -10.38
CA GLY A 150 -1.70 6.23 -9.54
C GLY A 150 -1.10 7.64 -9.44
N CYS A 151 -1.47 8.57 -10.33
CA CYS A 151 -1.07 9.99 -10.21
C CYS A 151 -1.90 10.79 -9.19
N SER A 152 -3.06 10.26 -8.77
CA SER A 152 -4.02 10.97 -7.91
C SER A 152 -3.45 11.36 -6.53
N PRO A 153 -2.66 10.51 -5.84
CA PRO A 153 -1.99 10.88 -4.59
C PRO A 153 -1.01 12.05 -4.76
N SER A 154 -0.27 12.07 -5.89
CA SER A 154 0.74 13.08 -6.20
C SER A 154 0.15 14.46 -6.51
N LEU A 155 -0.95 14.50 -7.26
CA LEU A 155 -1.54 15.75 -7.76
C LEU A 155 -2.63 16.29 -6.82
N SER A 156 -2.26 16.53 -5.57
CA SER A 156 -3.17 16.89 -4.47
C SER A 156 -3.96 18.21 -4.61
N GLY A 157 -3.77 18.99 -5.67
CA GLY A 157 -4.62 20.13 -6.04
C GLY A 157 -5.75 19.78 -7.03
N ALA A 158 -5.83 18.54 -7.51
CA ALA A 158 -6.83 18.08 -8.46
C ALA A 158 -8.16 17.81 -7.76
N PHE A 159 -9.27 17.96 -8.48
CA PHE A 159 -10.55 17.42 -8.03
C PHE A 159 -10.52 15.91 -8.17
N ARG A 160 -10.56 15.19 -7.04
CA ARG A 160 -10.64 13.74 -7.03
C ARG A 160 -12.08 13.31 -7.19
N VAL A 161 -12.30 12.35 -8.09
CA VAL A 161 -13.63 11.82 -8.38
C VAL A 161 -13.62 10.30 -8.37
N ASN A 162 -14.73 9.70 -7.97
CA ASN A 162 -15.06 8.33 -8.28
C ASN A 162 -15.64 8.29 -9.71
N PRO A 163 -14.93 7.72 -10.70
CA PRO A 163 -15.38 7.72 -12.09
C PRO A 163 -16.68 6.93 -12.31
N TRP A 164 -17.05 6.00 -11.42
CA TRP A 164 -18.30 5.25 -11.49
C TRP A 164 -19.51 6.07 -11.06
N SER A 165 -19.31 7.21 -10.38
CA SER A 165 -20.36 8.14 -10.01
C SER A 165 -20.44 9.27 -11.04
N VAL A 166 -21.45 9.22 -11.90
CA VAL A 166 -21.70 10.28 -12.90
C VAL A 166 -21.98 11.62 -12.20
N ASP A 167 -22.65 11.60 -11.05
CA ASP A 167 -22.86 12.76 -10.20
C ASP A 167 -21.55 13.41 -9.74
N ASP A 168 -20.62 12.63 -9.21
CA ASP A 168 -19.33 13.15 -8.72
C ASP A 168 -18.51 13.77 -9.84
N VAL A 169 -18.50 13.13 -11.02
CA VAL A 169 -17.86 13.70 -12.22
C VAL A 169 -18.54 15.02 -12.63
N ALA A 170 -19.88 15.06 -12.69
CA ALA A 170 -20.62 16.26 -13.06
C ALA A 170 -20.42 17.42 -12.06
N ASP A 171 -20.39 17.12 -10.76
CA ASP A 171 -20.16 18.10 -9.70
C ASP A 171 -18.73 18.64 -9.75
N ALA A 172 -17.73 17.79 -10.01
CA ALA A 172 -16.36 18.23 -10.22
C ALA A 172 -16.21 19.12 -11.46
N LEU A 173 -16.88 18.78 -12.56
CA LEU A 173 -16.91 19.62 -13.77
C LEU A 173 -17.56 20.98 -13.50
N CYS A 174 -18.67 21.01 -12.74
CA CYS A 174 -19.34 22.24 -12.34
C CYS A 174 -18.43 23.11 -11.46
N ARG A 175 -17.78 22.51 -10.46
CA ARG A 175 -16.83 23.23 -9.59
C ARG A 175 -15.64 23.77 -10.38
N ALA A 176 -15.17 23.04 -11.39
CA ALA A 176 -14.09 23.51 -12.26
C ALA A 176 -14.49 24.77 -13.06
N THR A 177 -15.78 24.94 -13.40
CA THR A 177 -16.26 26.15 -14.09
C THR A 177 -16.36 27.37 -13.18
N ASP A 178 -16.54 27.15 -11.87
CA ASP A 178 -16.79 28.20 -10.88
C ASP A 178 -15.54 28.60 -10.09
N LEU A 179 -14.36 28.03 -10.41
CA LEU A 179 -13.10 28.37 -9.74
C LEU A 179 -12.70 29.84 -9.95
N THR A 180 -12.31 30.49 -8.85
CA THR A 180 -11.68 31.82 -8.89
C THR A 180 -10.24 31.73 -9.42
N GLU A 181 -9.72 32.84 -9.97
CA GLU A 181 -8.34 32.88 -10.48
C GLU A 181 -7.29 32.61 -9.39
N SER A 182 -7.55 33.02 -8.15
CA SER A 182 -6.66 32.74 -7.01
C SER A 182 -6.59 31.25 -6.69
N GLU A 183 -7.72 30.54 -6.72
CA GLU A 183 -7.77 29.08 -6.52
C GLU A 183 -7.09 28.33 -7.67
N LYS A 184 -7.32 28.77 -8.91
CA LYS A 184 -6.66 28.18 -10.08
C LYS A 184 -5.14 28.30 -10.00
N ARG A 185 -4.64 29.48 -9.61
CA ARG A 185 -3.20 29.72 -9.41
C ARG A 185 -2.64 28.81 -8.31
N LEU A 186 -3.28 28.78 -7.14
CA LEU A 186 -2.80 27.99 -6.01
C LEU A 186 -2.72 26.50 -6.34
N ARG A 187 -3.73 25.96 -7.04
CA ARG A 187 -3.74 24.57 -7.50
C ARG A 187 -2.61 24.31 -8.49
N HIS A 188 -2.44 25.20 -9.46
CA HIS A 188 -1.39 25.11 -10.46
C HIS A 188 0.01 25.11 -9.86
N GLU A 189 0.32 26.06 -8.96
CA GLU A 189 1.61 26.15 -8.29
C GLU A 189 1.93 24.86 -7.53
N LYS A 190 0.94 24.28 -6.86
CA LYS A 190 1.09 23.01 -6.14
C LYS A 190 1.39 21.85 -7.09
N HIS A 191 0.67 21.77 -8.22
CA HIS A 191 0.90 20.75 -9.23
C HIS A 191 2.27 20.92 -9.87
N TYR A 192 2.58 22.11 -10.40
CA TYR A 192 3.80 22.38 -11.12
C TYR A 192 5.05 22.19 -10.26
N ARG A 193 5.00 22.60 -8.98
CA ARG A 193 6.10 22.34 -8.04
C ARG A 193 6.39 20.85 -7.87
N TYR A 194 5.34 20.01 -7.82
CA TYR A 194 5.54 18.56 -7.75
C TYR A 194 6.13 18.02 -9.06
N VAL A 195 5.52 18.35 -10.19
CA VAL A 195 5.93 17.83 -11.51
C VAL A 195 7.36 18.25 -11.88
N SER A 196 7.77 19.48 -11.54
CA SER A 196 9.12 19.99 -11.82
C SER A 196 10.22 19.41 -10.94
N THR A 197 9.86 18.80 -9.80
CA THR A 197 10.83 18.22 -8.86
C THR A 197 10.87 16.70 -8.87
N HIS A 198 9.82 16.06 -9.36
CA HIS A 198 9.66 14.60 -9.43
C HIS A 198 9.59 14.15 -10.89
N ASP A 199 10.66 14.43 -11.63
CA ASP A 199 10.79 14.01 -13.02
C ASP A 199 11.20 12.54 -13.15
N VAL A 200 11.36 12.08 -14.40
CA VAL A 200 11.76 10.71 -14.71
C VAL A 200 13.18 10.39 -14.18
N ALA A 201 14.07 11.37 -14.12
CA ALA A 201 15.43 11.18 -13.62
C ALA A 201 15.42 10.96 -12.10
N TYR A 202 14.61 11.73 -11.37
CA TYR A 202 14.37 11.53 -9.94
C TYR A 202 13.82 10.13 -9.66
N TRP A 203 12.80 9.69 -10.40
CA TRP A 203 12.23 8.35 -10.26
C TRP A 203 13.28 7.26 -10.48
N ALA A 204 14.05 7.34 -11.57
CA ALA A 204 15.07 6.36 -11.90
C ALA A 204 16.17 6.29 -10.83
N HIS A 205 16.60 7.45 -10.31
CA HIS A 205 17.60 7.53 -9.26
C HIS A 205 17.09 6.95 -7.94
N SER A 206 15.86 7.30 -7.53
CA SER A 206 15.23 6.75 -6.32
C SER A 206 15.12 5.24 -6.38
N PHE A 207 14.65 4.71 -7.52
CA PHE A 207 14.57 3.27 -7.73
C PHE A 207 15.93 2.58 -7.62
N ALA A 208 16.95 3.13 -8.27
CA ALA A 208 18.31 2.58 -8.21
C ALA A 208 18.89 2.60 -6.79
N GLN A 209 18.67 3.67 -6.02
CA GLN A 209 19.10 3.77 -4.63
C GLN A 209 18.39 2.75 -3.73
N ASP A 210 17.08 2.57 -3.92
CA ASP A 210 16.32 1.58 -3.15
C ASP A 210 16.76 0.15 -3.48
N LEU A 211 17.07 -0.12 -4.76
CA LEU A 211 17.62 -1.39 -5.20
C LEU A 211 19.02 -1.64 -4.59
N ASP A 212 19.92 -0.66 -4.64
CA ASP A 212 21.24 -0.75 -4.01
C ASP A 212 21.13 -1.01 -2.50
N ARG A 213 20.24 -0.30 -1.81
CA ARG A 213 19.97 -0.50 -0.39
C ARG A 213 19.46 -1.91 -0.10
N ALA A 214 18.54 -2.43 -0.92
CA ALA A 214 18.00 -3.78 -0.77
C ALA A 214 19.08 -4.86 -1.00
N CYS A 215 20.04 -4.59 -1.88
CA CYS A 215 21.13 -5.50 -2.21
C CYS A 215 22.38 -5.34 -1.32
N LYS A 216 22.47 -4.28 -0.50
CA LYS A 216 23.67 -3.92 0.28
C LYS A 216 24.23 -5.06 1.13
N ASP A 217 23.36 -5.81 1.81
CA ASP A 217 23.75 -6.94 2.66
C ASP A 217 23.68 -8.29 1.94
N HIS A 218 23.27 -8.32 0.67
CA HIS A 218 23.10 -9.57 -0.05
C HIS A 218 24.42 -10.34 -0.17
N TYR A 219 25.53 -9.63 -0.42
CA TYR A 219 26.87 -10.22 -0.53
C TYR A 219 27.52 -10.57 0.82
N SER A 220 27.05 -9.98 1.92
CA SER A 220 27.58 -10.28 3.26
C SER A 220 26.86 -11.48 3.90
N ARG A 221 25.65 -11.82 3.43
CA ARG A 221 24.92 -13.00 3.91
C ARG A 221 25.60 -14.29 3.45
N ARG A 222 25.68 -15.25 4.36
CA ARG A 222 26.10 -16.62 4.07
C ARG A 222 24.87 -17.46 3.75
N CYS A 223 24.87 -18.06 2.57
CA CYS A 223 23.83 -19.00 2.18
C CYS A 223 24.09 -20.36 2.83
N TRP A 224 23.10 -20.90 3.54
CA TRP A 224 23.12 -22.22 4.11
C TRP A 224 22.10 -23.10 3.41
N ALA A 225 22.53 -24.28 3.00
CA ALA A 225 21.64 -25.35 2.58
C ALA A 225 21.15 -26.11 3.83
N ILE A 226 19.83 -26.18 4.01
CA ILE A 226 19.19 -26.90 5.11
C ILE A 226 18.15 -27.86 4.55
N GLY A 227 18.04 -29.05 5.13
CA GLY A 227 17.13 -30.12 4.70
C GLY A 227 17.76 -31.10 3.73
N PHE A 228 17.02 -32.18 3.42
CA PHE A 228 17.41 -33.23 2.49
C PHE A 228 16.26 -33.53 1.51
N GLY A 229 16.58 -33.94 0.29
CA GLY A 229 15.58 -34.31 -0.73
C GLY A 229 14.67 -33.14 -1.12
N LEU A 230 13.35 -33.40 -1.18
CA LEU A 230 12.33 -32.43 -1.57
C LEU A 230 12.12 -31.28 -0.55
N ASN A 231 12.69 -31.40 0.65
CA ASN A 231 12.63 -30.38 1.70
C ASN A 231 13.88 -29.50 1.76
N PHE A 232 14.70 -29.50 0.70
CA PHE A 232 15.88 -28.64 0.59
C PHE A 232 15.48 -27.15 0.52
N ARG A 233 16.09 -26.33 1.37
CA ARG A 233 15.93 -24.87 1.38
C ARG A 233 17.30 -24.18 1.44
N VAL A 234 17.42 -23.05 0.76
CA VAL A 234 18.57 -22.15 0.87
C VAL A 234 18.14 -20.94 1.71
N ILE A 235 18.84 -20.71 2.83
CA ILE A 235 18.56 -19.60 3.73
C ILE A 235 19.78 -18.68 3.76
N ALA A 236 19.58 -17.39 3.57
CA ALA A 236 20.63 -16.37 3.62
C ALA A 236 20.70 -15.76 5.03
N LEU A 237 21.72 -16.15 5.80
CA LEU A 237 21.90 -15.75 7.20
C LEU A 237 23.05 -14.74 7.34
N SER A 238 23.02 -13.94 8.41
CA SER A 238 24.07 -12.94 8.67
C SER A 238 25.45 -13.59 8.90
N PRO A 239 26.57 -12.89 8.61
CA PRO A 239 27.92 -13.44 8.81
C PRO A 239 28.21 -13.85 10.26
N GLY A 240 27.55 -13.21 11.24
CA GLY A 240 27.65 -13.52 12.66
C GLY A 240 26.83 -14.74 13.11
N PHE A 241 25.99 -15.29 12.24
CA PHE A 241 25.21 -16.48 12.57
C PHE A 241 26.13 -17.68 12.79
N ARG A 242 26.07 -18.25 13.99
CA ARG A 242 26.75 -19.51 14.32
C ARG A 242 25.69 -20.58 14.47
N LYS A 243 25.72 -21.58 13.58
CA LYS A 243 24.88 -22.76 13.73
C LYS A 243 25.16 -23.39 15.10
N LEU A 244 24.11 -23.59 15.88
CA LEU A 244 24.20 -24.24 17.18
C LEU A 244 24.69 -25.68 16.99
N SER A 245 25.87 -26.02 17.52
CA SER A 245 26.36 -27.41 17.48
C SER A 245 25.73 -28.19 18.64
N SER A 246 25.34 -29.44 18.37
CA SER A 246 24.76 -30.31 19.39
C SER A 246 25.70 -30.50 20.58
N GLU A 247 27.01 -30.59 20.32
CA GLU A 247 28.05 -30.75 21.35
C GLU A 247 28.15 -29.53 22.28
N HIS A 248 28.22 -28.31 21.72
CA HIS A 248 28.27 -27.09 22.51
C HIS A 248 26.95 -26.85 23.24
N PHE A 249 25.83 -27.16 22.60
CA PHE A 249 24.50 -27.05 23.20
C PHE A 249 24.37 -27.96 24.41
N VAL A 250 24.65 -29.27 24.26
CA VAL A 250 24.53 -30.24 25.35
C VAL A 250 25.48 -29.88 26.50
N SER A 251 26.71 -29.47 26.21
CA SER A 251 27.66 -29.02 27.23
C SER A 251 27.15 -27.80 28.00
N SER A 252 26.65 -26.79 27.29
CA SER A 252 26.14 -25.55 27.90
C SER A 252 24.85 -25.79 28.67
N TYR A 253 23.95 -26.60 28.12
CA TYR A 253 22.73 -27.05 28.77
C TYR A 253 23.07 -27.75 30.09
N ASN A 254 23.95 -28.75 30.10
CA ASN A 254 24.31 -29.50 31.30
C ASN A 254 24.97 -28.64 32.38
N LYS A 255 25.79 -27.65 31.99
CA LYS A 255 26.47 -26.73 32.92
C LYS A 255 25.55 -25.65 33.50
N ALA A 256 24.50 -25.26 32.79
CA ALA A 256 23.62 -24.18 33.22
C ALA A 256 22.81 -24.58 34.47
N SER A 257 22.81 -23.69 35.46
CA SER A 257 22.01 -23.82 36.69
C SER A 257 20.57 -23.36 36.50
N ARG A 258 20.31 -22.48 35.53
CA ARG A 258 18.99 -22.00 35.11
C ARG A 258 18.97 -21.85 33.59
N ARG A 259 17.92 -22.33 32.94
CA ARG A 259 17.78 -22.34 31.48
C ARG A 259 16.43 -21.77 31.09
N ALA A 260 16.43 -20.80 30.19
CA ALA A 260 15.20 -20.29 29.59
C ALA A 260 15.10 -20.77 28.14
N ILE A 261 13.99 -21.42 27.82
CA ILE A 261 13.76 -22.07 26.53
C ILE A 261 12.49 -21.46 25.93
N PHE A 262 12.64 -20.74 24.82
CA PHE A 262 11.54 -20.14 24.09
C PHE A 262 11.35 -20.88 22.77
N LEU A 263 10.15 -21.43 22.58
CA LEU A 263 9.79 -22.23 21.43
C LEU A 263 8.70 -21.49 20.65
N ASP A 264 8.98 -21.17 19.40
CA ASP A 264 7.95 -20.69 18.48
C ASP A 264 7.00 -21.84 18.11
N TYR A 265 5.69 -21.64 18.23
CA TYR A 265 4.74 -22.69 17.88
C TYR A 265 4.52 -22.78 16.37
N ASP A 266 4.41 -21.63 15.69
CA ASP A 266 3.91 -21.51 14.32
C ASP A 266 5.04 -21.43 13.29
N GLY A 267 5.61 -22.59 12.96
CA GLY A 267 6.75 -22.70 12.05
C GLY A 267 7.80 -23.64 12.60
N THR A 268 8.05 -23.61 13.92
CA THR A 268 9.06 -24.46 14.56
C THR A 268 8.48 -25.76 15.13
N LEU A 269 7.43 -25.71 15.95
CA LEU A 269 6.82 -26.92 16.54
C LEU A 269 5.74 -27.56 15.67
N VAL A 270 5.03 -26.75 14.87
CA VAL A 270 4.03 -27.20 13.91
C VAL A 270 4.25 -26.50 12.57
N ALA A 271 4.34 -27.28 11.50
CA ALA A 271 4.55 -26.73 10.16
C ALA A 271 3.42 -25.77 9.76
N GLN A 272 3.79 -24.63 9.14
CA GLN A 272 2.82 -23.66 8.62
C GLN A 272 1.86 -24.26 7.58
N SER A 273 2.26 -25.33 6.87
CA SER A 273 1.45 -26.04 5.89
C SER A 273 0.51 -27.11 6.48
N SER A 274 0.57 -27.39 7.79
CA SER A 274 -0.28 -28.43 8.39
C SER A 274 -1.75 -28.03 8.41
N ILE A 275 -2.63 -28.92 7.93
CA ILE A 275 -4.10 -28.78 7.98
C ILE A 275 -4.57 -28.84 9.44
N ASN A 276 -3.98 -29.75 10.24
CA ASN A 276 -4.23 -29.81 11.67
C ASN A 276 -3.19 -28.96 12.41
N LYS A 277 -3.67 -27.89 13.05
CA LYS A 277 -2.84 -26.94 13.80
C LYS A 277 -2.74 -27.26 15.29
N ALA A 278 -3.44 -28.27 15.78
CA ALA A 278 -3.38 -28.71 17.17
C ALA A 278 -2.08 -29.50 17.43
N PRO A 279 -1.52 -29.45 18.65
CA PRO A 279 -0.30 -30.18 18.98
C PRO A 279 -0.57 -31.69 19.03
N SER A 280 0.40 -32.50 18.59
CA SER A 280 0.32 -33.95 18.71
C SER A 280 0.51 -34.40 20.17
N ALA A 281 0.01 -35.59 20.51
CA ALA A 281 0.24 -36.19 21.84
C ALA A 281 1.74 -36.38 22.14
N GLU A 282 2.53 -36.66 21.12
CA GLU A 282 3.99 -36.75 21.22
C GLU A 282 4.62 -35.41 21.59
N LEU A 283 4.22 -34.32 20.92
CA LEU A 283 4.71 -32.98 21.22
C LEU A 283 4.38 -32.57 22.66
N ILE A 284 3.16 -32.86 23.11
CA ILE A 284 2.74 -32.61 24.50
C ILE A 284 3.61 -33.41 25.49
N SER A 285 3.91 -34.68 25.20
CA SER A 285 4.79 -35.51 26.05
C SER A 285 6.21 -34.96 26.14
N ILE A 286 6.76 -34.49 25.02
CA ILE A 286 8.10 -33.88 24.97
C ILE A 286 8.13 -32.58 25.79
N LEU A 287 7.14 -31.71 25.62
CA LEU A 287 7.04 -30.45 26.38
C LEU A 287 6.92 -30.72 27.87
N ASN A 288 6.11 -31.68 28.28
CA ASN A 288 5.98 -32.07 29.68
C ASN A 288 7.30 -32.62 30.25
N SER A 289 8.02 -33.43 29.48
CA SER A 289 9.35 -33.94 29.86
C SER A 289 10.36 -32.81 30.03
N LEU A 290 10.32 -31.81 29.14
CA LEU A 290 11.21 -30.65 29.20
C LEU A 290 10.90 -29.74 30.40
N CYS A 291 9.61 -29.54 30.70
CA CYS A 291 9.13 -28.78 31.85
C CYS A 291 9.30 -29.52 33.19
N ALA A 292 9.56 -30.83 33.17
CA ALA A 292 9.76 -31.62 34.38
C ALA A 292 11.11 -31.31 35.07
N ASP A 293 12.12 -30.88 34.31
CA ASP A 293 13.42 -30.44 34.85
C ASP A 293 13.24 -29.08 35.57
N PRO A 294 13.50 -28.99 36.88
CA PRO A 294 13.31 -27.76 37.65
C PRO A 294 14.29 -26.62 37.26
N LYS A 295 15.33 -26.92 36.47
CA LYS A 295 16.25 -25.91 35.94
C LYS A 295 15.71 -25.24 34.67
N ASN A 296 14.65 -25.78 34.06
CA ASN A 296 14.09 -25.32 32.80
C ASN A 296 12.87 -24.43 33.01
N SER A 297 12.95 -23.20 32.49
CA SER A 297 11.78 -22.34 32.27
C SER A 297 11.43 -22.38 30.79
N VAL A 298 10.37 -23.11 30.44
CA VAL A 298 9.95 -23.33 29.04
C VAL A 298 8.75 -22.45 28.71
N PHE A 299 8.81 -21.77 27.58
CA PHE A 299 7.75 -20.92 27.05
C PHE A 299 7.45 -21.27 25.60
N ILE A 300 6.16 -21.30 25.26
CA ILE A 300 5.70 -21.23 23.89
C ILE A 300 5.38 -19.78 23.53
N VAL A 301 5.86 -19.33 22.38
CA VAL A 301 5.53 -18.02 21.79
C VAL A 301 4.76 -18.27 20.50
N SER A 302 3.61 -17.63 20.32
CA SER A 302 2.76 -17.84 19.15
C SER A 302 1.93 -16.59 18.83
N GLY A 303 1.65 -16.40 17.53
CA GLY A 303 0.70 -15.39 17.04
C GLY A 303 -0.76 -15.81 17.22
N ARG A 304 -1.05 -17.04 17.64
CA ARG A 304 -2.42 -17.57 17.78
C ARG A 304 -3.16 -16.93 18.96
N GLY A 305 -4.48 -16.94 18.82
CA GLY A 305 -5.40 -16.48 19.86
C GLY A 305 -5.26 -17.27 21.16
N ARG A 306 -5.40 -16.56 22.29
CA ARG A 306 -5.20 -17.13 23.64
C ARG A 306 -6.08 -18.35 23.96
N ILE A 307 -7.32 -18.38 23.45
CA ILE A 307 -8.30 -19.43 23.77
C ILE A 307 -7.81 -20.78 23.27
N SER A 308 -7.41 -20.85 21.99
CA SER A 308 -6.93 -22.09 21.38
C SER A 308 -5.65 -22.60 22.03
N LEU A 309 -4.71 -21.71 22.36
CA LEU A 309 -3.45 -22.12 23.01
C LEU A 309 -3.67 -22.62 24.44
N ASP A 310 -4.58 -21.98 25.20
CA ASP A 310 -4.89 -22.41 26.56
C ASP A 310 -5.56 -23.79 26.58
N GLU A 311 -6.47 -24.05 25.64
CA GLU A 311 -7.12 -25.36 25.46
C GLU A 311 -6.11 -26.43 25.04
N TRP A 312 -5.31 -26.17 24.01
CA TRP A 312 -4.36 -27.15 23.45
C TRP A 312 -3.25 -27.53 24.42
N PHE A 313 -2.76 -26.59 25.22
CA PHE A 313 -1.68 -26.80 26.19
C PHE A 313 -2.18 -26.88 27.63
N SER A 314 -3.48 -27.10 27.83
CA SER A 314 -4.05 -27.46 29.14
C SER A 314 -3.38 -28.67 29.79
N PRO A 315 -2.88 -29.71 29.06
CA PRO A 315 -2.16 -30.83 29.68
C PRO A 315 -0.73 -30.49 30.13
N CYS A 316 -0.24 -29.26 29.88
CA CYS A 316 1.11 -28.81 30.20
C CYS A 316 1.07 -27.71 31.28
N GLU A 317 0.79 -28.08 32.53
CA GLU A 317 0.59 -27.11 33.63
C GLU A 317 1.82 -26.24 33.94
N LYS A 318 3.02 -26.79 33.74
CA LYS A 318 4.28 -26.11 34.03
C LYS A 318 4.79 -25.25 32.86
N LEU A 319 4.09 -25.27 31.72
CA LEU A 319 4.49 -24.57 30.51
C LEU A 319 4.01 -23.12 30.51
N GLY A 320 4.94 -22.20 30.27
CA GLY A 320 4.63 -20.80 30.02
C GLY A 320 4.09 -20.60 28.59
N ILE A 321 3.13 -19.70 28.41
CA ILE A 321 2.52 -19.42 27.11
C ILE A 321 2.50 -17.91 26.89
N ALA A 322 3.00 -17.46 25.74
CA ALA A 322 2.88 -16.11 25.22
C ALA A 322 2.04 -16.14 23.94
N ALA A 323 0.76 -15.75 24.05
CA ALA A 323 -0.21 -15.76 22.96
C ALA A 323 -0.34 -14.39 22.30
N GLU A 324 -0.87 -14.35 21.07
CA GLU A 324 -1.12 -13.12 20.31
C GLU A 324 0.13 -12.23 20.21
N HIS A 325 1.25 -12.83 19.80
CA HIS A 325 2.56 -12.17 19.74
C HIS A 325 3.03 -11.63 21.10
N GLY A 326 2.64 -12.29 22.18
CA GLY A 326 3.03 -11.98 23.56
C GLY A 326 2.19 -10.90 24.23
N TYR A 327 1.03 -10.55 23.67
CA TYR A 327 0.06 -9.66 24.32
C TYR A 327 -0.56 -10.30 25.58
N PHE A 328 -0.71 -11.63 25.59
CA PHE A 328 -1.16 -12.40 26.74
C PHE A 328 -0.09 -13.36 27.21
N ILE A 329 0.18 -13.42 28.52
CA ILE A 329 1.19 -14.31 29.11
C ILE A 329 0.61 -15.15 30.25
N ARG A 330 0.98 -16.44 30.24
CA ARG A 330 0.80 -17.40 31.33
C ARG A 330 2.19 -17.84 31.77
N TYR A 331 2.56 -17.63 33.02
CA TYR A 331 3.89 -17.93 33.51
C TYR A 331 4.05 -19.41 33.86
N ALA A 332 5.25 -19.96 33.61
CA ALA A 332 5.62 -21.29 34.05
C ALA A 332 5.66 -21.34 35.60
N SER A 333 5.09 -22.38 36.20
CA SER A 333 4.90 -22.49 37.65
C SER A 333 6.19 -22.41 38.49
N GLN A 334 7.34 -22.68 37.87
CA GLN A 334 8.66 -22.65 38.52
C GLN A 334 9.28 -21.24 38.62
N MET A 335 8.83 -20.26 37.81
CA MET A 335 9.30 -18.86 37.90
C MET A 335 8.68 -18.09 39.08
N ILE A 336 7.60 -18.64 39.65
CA ILE A 336 6.74 -18.01 40.66
C ILE A 336 7.51 -17.69 41.95
N SER A 337 8.51 -18.49 42.31
CA SER A 337 9.29 -18.29 43.54
C SER A 337 10.23 -17.07 43.49
N SER A 338 10.71 -16.69 42.30
CA SER A 338 11.64 -15.56 42.14
C SER A 338 10.96 -14.21 41.87
N PHE A 339 9.74 -14.21 41.31
CA PHE A 339 9.01 -12.98 40.98
C PHE A 339 8.19 -12.42 42.17
N LEU A 340 7.67 -13.28 43.05
CA LEU A 340 6.91 -12.88 44.25
C LEU A 340 7.73 -12.08 45.28
N LEU A 341 9.06 -12.01 45.13
CA LEU A 341 9.93 -11.17 45.97
C LEU A 341 10.01 -9.71 45.50
N PHE A 342 9.61 -9.39 44.26
CA PHE A 342 9.79 -8.05 43.68
C PHE A 342 8.51 -7.26 43.47
N GLU A 343 7.35 -7.90 43.29
CA GLU A 343 6.06 -7.21 43.24
C GLU A 343 5.07 -7.92 44.16
N GLN A 344 4.60 -7.21 45.19
CA GLN A 344 3.49 -7.65 46.04
C GLN A 344 2.20 -7.74 45.23
N ILE A 345 2.02 -8.82 44.48
CA ILE A 345 0.80 -9.13 43.75
C ILE A 345 0.04 -10.22 44.53
N PRO A 346 -1.22 -10.00 44.95
CA PRO A 346 -2.00 -11.04 45.63
C PRO A 346 -2.28 -12.18 44.65
N SER A 347 -2.13 -13.43 45.13
CA SER A 347 -2.55 -14.71 44.51
C SER A 347 -3.08 -14.63 43.07
N MET A 348 -2.28 -15.07 42.09
CA MET A 348 -2.58 -14.92 40.65
C MET A 348 -3.12 -16.22 39.98
N PRO A 349 -3.94 -16.08 38.91
CA PRO A 349 -4.81 -17.12 38.39
C PRO A 349 -4.10 -18.08 37.42
N SER A 350 -4.68 -19.26 37.26
CA SER A 350 -4.27 -20.32 36.32
C SER A 350 -4.49 -20.00 34.82
N LYS A 351 -4.70 -18.73 34.44
CA LYS A 351 -5.13 -18.30 33.09
C LYS A 351 -4.24 -17.20 32.50
N LEU A 352 -4.18 -17.13 31.17
CA LEU A 352 -3.50 -16.07 30.38
C LEU A 352 -4.03 -14.67 30.74
N ILE A 353 -3.14 -13.77 31.16
CA ILE A 353 -3.46 -12.38 31.56
C ILE A 353 -2.86 -11.34 30.59
N PRO A 354 -3.54 -10.19 30.36
CA PRO A 354 -3.01 -9.11 29.54
C PRO A 354 -1.90 -8.33 30.27
N ILE A 355 -0.95 -7.80 29.51
CA ILE A 355 0.11 -6.92 30.05
C ILE A 355 -0.43 -5.48 30.17
N PRO A 356 -0.21 -4.76 31.29
CA PRO A 356 -0.60 -3.36 31.41
C PRO A 356 0.15 -2.47 30.40
N TYR A 357 -0.58 -1.58 29.72
CA TYR A 357 -0.08 -0.71 28.64
C TYR A 357 0.76 0.47 29.16
N GLU A 358 1.99 0.62 28.66
CA GLU A 358 2.64 1.93 28.48
C GLU A 358 3.09 2.11 27.02
N PRO A 359 3.02 3.33 26.43
CA PRO A 359 3.17 3.52 25.00
C PRO A 359 4.63 3.74 24.57
N PHE A 360 5.22 2.80 23.83
CA PHE A 360 6.41 3.06 23.02
C PHE A 360 6.24 2.58 21.57
N LYS A 361 6.82 3.36 20.64
CA LYS A 361 6.73 3.25 19.17
C LYS A 361 7.32 1.95 18.60
N ILE A 362 6.64 1.40 17.60
CA ILE A 362 6.96 0.16 16.88
C ILE A 362 7.86 0.42 15.66
N ILE A 363 8.94 -0.35 15.53
CA ILE A 363 9.56 -0.77 14.27
C ILE A 363 9.88 -2.27 14.40
N ALA A 364 9.56 -3.04 13.35
CA ALA A 364 9.60 -4.49 13.26
C ALA A 364 10.77 -5.19 13.99
N SER A 365 10.47 -5.80 15.13
CA SER A 365 11.11 -6.98 15.73
C SER A 365 10.33 -7.32 17.00
N LEU A 366 9.06 -7.74 16.83
CA LEU A 366 8.13 -8.00 17.95
C LEU A 366 8.63 -9.08 18.91
N THR A 367 9.52 -9.96 18.46
CA THR A 367 10.07 -11.00 19.31
C THR A 367 11.09 -10.52 20.33
N TYR A 368 11.85 -9.47 20.01
CA TYR A 368 12.84 -8.92 20.93
C TYR A 368 12.20 -8.21 22.14
N HIS A 369 10.97 -7.71 21.99
CA HIS A 369 10.27 -7.00 23.05
C HIS A 369 9.69 -7.93 24.11
N CYS A 370 9.11 -9.09 23.73
CA CYS A 370 8.66 -10.10 24.71
C CYS A 370 9.81 -10.57 25.62
N LEU A 371 11.00 -10.76 25.05
CA LEU A 371 12.20 -11.17 25.78
C LEU A 371 12.63 -10.17 26.87
N LYS A 372 12.45 -8.86 26.64
CA LYS A 372 12.77 -7.81 27.62
C LYS A 372 11.86 -7.84 28.85
N PHE A 373 10.59 -8.20 28.69
CA PHE A 373 9.64 -8.29 29.81
C PHE A 373 9.77 -9.59 30.60
N LEU A 374 10.23 -10.68 29.97
CA LEU A 374 10.40 -11.99 30.61
C LEU A 374 11.73 -12.14 31.37
N ILE A 375 12.71 -11.26 31.16
CA ILE A 375 14.07 -11.40 31.72
C ILE A 375 14.57 -10.07 32.31
N PRO A 376 14.16 -9.71 33.54
CA PRO A 376 14.84 -8.69 34.30
C PRO A 376 16.05 -9.33 35.02
N TYR A 377 17.26 -9.01 34.56
CA TYR A 377 18.52 -9.08 35.33
C TYR A 377 18.91 -10.42 35.99
N VAL A 378 19.25 -11.45 35.22
CA VAL A 378 20.03 -12.62 35.70
C VAL A 378 20.93 -13.14 34.57
N PRO A 379 22.18 -13.58 34.81
CA PRO A 379 22.98 -14.29 33.79
C PRO A 379 22.26 -15.59 33.39
N LEU A 380 21.57 -15.56 32.25
CA LEU A 380 20.72 -16.63 31.73
C LEU A 380 21.27 -17.13 30.40
N LEU A 381 21.27 -18.46 30.23
CA LEU A 381 21.48 -19.09 28.93
C LEU A 381 20.14 -19.02 28.17
N LEU A 382 20.09 -18.18 27.14
CA LEU A 382 18.90 -17.93 26.34
C LEU A 382 18.91 -18.79 25.08
N PHE A 383 17.88 -19.62 24.90
CA PHE A 383 17.67 -20.34 23.65
C PHE A 383 16.42 -19.82 22.95
N TYR A 384 16.61 -19.35 21.73
CA TYR A 384 15.55 -18.89 20.85
C TYR A 384 15.61 -19.69 19.55
N LEU A 385 14.59 -20.50 19.29
CA LEU A 385 14.45 -21.26 18.05
C LEU A 385 13.40 -20.57 17.19
N PHE A 386 13.87 -19.91 16.12
CA PHE A 386 13.04 -19.39 15.04
C PHE A 386 13.20 -20.28 13.81
N ASP A 387 12.09 -20.50 13.11
CA ASP A 387 12.10 -20.79 11.68
C ASP A 387 11.81 -19.46 10.98
N ASP A 388 12.86 -18.73 10.56
CA ASP A 388 12.69 -17.57 9.67
C ASP A 388 12.35 -18.12 8.28
N CYS A 389 11.07 -18.09 7.92
CA CYS A 389 10.58 -18.23 6.56
C CYS A 389 9.67 -17.07 6.20
#